data_AF-A0A9N7JJJ5-F1
#
_entry.id   AF-A0A9N7JJJ5-F1
#
_cell.length_a   1.000
_cell.length_b   1.000
_cell.length_c   1.000
_cell.angle_alpha   90.00
_cell.angle_beta   90.00
_cell.angle_gamma   90.00
#
_symmetry.space_group_name_H-M   'P 1'
#
loop_
_entity.id
_entity.type
_entity.pdbx_description
1 polymer ?
#
loop_
_entity_poly.entity_id
_entity_poly.type
_entity_poly.pdbx_seq_one_letter_code
_entity_poly.pdbx_strand_id
1 'polypeptide(L)'
;MKISIEEKKLTALLKIFYSDYFDEYLNHMIDGDEEQSVVTLFKGMEFFLELVKELGIKFNYSDIKDYIVQEYENGEEIYNNLKKQYNLEFDEYMEKEKDFEDIFGCKLQDF
;
A
#
# COMPACT_ATOMS: atom_id res chain seq x y z
N MET A 1 11.31 19.34 -12.75
CA MET A 1 12.58 18.60 -12.96
C MET A 1 12.24 17.24 -13.52
N LYS A 2 12.86 16.78 -14.61
CA LYS A 2 12.60 15.44 -15.17
C LYS A 2 13.68 14.49 -14.64
N ILE A 3 13.29 13.56 -13.78
CA ILE A 3 14.19 12.54 -13.23
C ILE A 3 14.20 11.35 -14.18
N SER A 4 15.39 10.81 -14.47
CA SER A 4 15.55 9.56 -15.21
C SER A 4 16.17 8.53 -14.27
N ILE A 5 15.55 7.36 -14.17
CA ILE A 5 15.98 6.26 -13.30
C ILE A 5 16.38 5.08 -14.20
N GLU A 6 17.51 4.46 -13.88
CA GLU A 6 17.95 3.22 -14.50
C GLU A 6 17.06 2.05 -14.07
N GLU A 7 16.80 1.10 -14.97
CA GLU A 7 15.93 -0.07 -14.73
C GLU A 7 16.30 -0.81 -13.44
N LYS A 8 17.59 -1.10 -13.22
CA LYS A 8 18.05 -1.79 -11.99
C LYS A 8 17.68 -1.01 -10.71
N LYS A 9 17.75 0.31 -10.74
CA LYS A 9 17.38 1.18 -9.61
C LYS A 9 15.87 1.20 -9.42
N LEU A 10 15.10 1.26 -10.51
CA LEU A 10 13.64 1.16 -10.46
C LEU A 10 13.19 -0.17 -9.87
N THR A 11 13.77 -1.29 -10.31
CA THR A 11 13.49 -2.62 -9.76
C THR A 11 13.79 -2.69 -8.26
N ALA A 12 14.90 -2.07 -7.81
CA ALA A 12 15.22 -2.03 -6.40
C ALA A 12 14.19 -1.22 -5.59
N LEU A 13 13.77 -0.06 -6.11
CA LEU A 13 12.75 0.78 -5.47
C LEU A 13 11.39 0.06 -5.39
N LEU A 14 10.96 -0.59 -6.47
CA LEU A 14 9.72 -1.36 -6.49
C LEU A 14 9.76 -2.53 -5.49
N LYS A 15 10.92 -3.17 -5.31
CA LYS A 15 11.10 -4.24 -4.31
C LYS A 15 11.01 -3.73 -2.88
N ILE A 16 11.61 -2.56 -2.60
CA ILE A 16 11.49 -1.92 -1.29
C ILE A 16 10.03 -1.59 -1.03
N PHE A 17 9.36 -0.93 -1.98
CA PHE A 17 7.95 -0.56 -1.82
C PHE A 17 7.04 -1.78 -1.63
N TYR A 18 7.29 -2.85 -2.38
CA TYR A 18 6.60 -4.12 -2.18
C TYR A 18 6.84 -4.67 -0.77
N SER A 19 8.09 -4.74 -0.32
CA SER A 19 8.45 -5.22 1.02
C SER A 19 7.78 -4.40 2.12
N ASP A 20 7.78 -3.07 1.97
CA ASP A 20 7.22 -2.16 2.97
C ASP A 20 5.71 -2.38 3.11
N TYR A 21 4.95 -2.37 2.00
CA TYR A 21 3.48 -2.36 2.06
C TYR A 21 2.82 -3.73 1.97
N PHE A 22 3.37 -4.67 1.19
CA PHE A 22 2.76 -5.98 0.96
C PHE A 22 3.28 -7.05 1.93
N ASP A 23 4.37 -6.79 2.66
CA ASP A 23 4.93 -7.72 3.64
C ASP A 23 4.92 -7.11 5.04
N GLU A 24 5.81 -6.15 5.34
CA GLU A 24 5.99 -5.62 6.69
C GLU A 24 4.72 -4.94 7.23
N TYR A 25 4.25 -3.86 6.57
CA TYR A 25 3.09 -3.09 7.02
C TYR A 25 1.82 -3.96 7.07
N LEU A 26 1.58 -4.76 6.03
CA LEU A 26 0.41 -5.63 6.00
C LEU A 26 0.41 -6.64 7.16
N ASN A 27 1.54 -7.30 7.43
CA ASN A 27 1.64 -8.26 8.53
C ASN A 27 1.48 -7.58 9.89
N HIS A 28 2.03 -6.38 10.08
CA HIS A 28 1.79 -5.57 11.29
C HIS A 28 0.30 -5.29 11.49
N MET A 29 -0.42 -4.88 10.43
CA MET A 29 -1.87 -4.64 10.51
C MET A 29 -2.67 -5.92 10.78
N ILE A 30 -2.26 -7.05 10.20
CA ILE A 30 -2.89 -8.36 10.45
C ILE A 30 -2.72 -8.78 11.91
N ASP A 31 -1.55 -8.52 12.50
CA ASP A 31 -1.25 -8.81 13.90
C ASP A 31 -1.97 -7.86 14.89
N GLY A 32 -2.69 -6.86 14.38
CA GLY A 32 -3.49 -5.92 15.17
C GLY A 32 -2.69 -4.75 15.73
N ASP A 33 -1.63 -4.32 15.06
CA ASP A 33 -0.88 -3.12 15.40
C ASP A 33 -1.75 -1.86 15.18
N GLU A 34 -2.12 -1.19 16.28
CA GLU A 34 -2.96 0.03 16.25
C GLU A 34 -2.14 1.32 16.02
N GLU A 35 -0.80 1.25 15.99
CA GLU A 35 0.05 2.43 15.71
C GLU A 35 0.10 2.77 14.21
N GLN A 36 -0.31 1.82 13.36
CA GLN A 36 -0.33 1.93 11.91
C GLN A 36 -1.76 2.13 11.40
N SER A 37 -1.90 2.81 10.26
CA SER A 37 -3.20 3.17 9.68
C SER A 37 -3.52 2.26 8.49
N VAL A 38 -4.70 1.62 8.51
CA VAL A 38 -5.15 0.82 7.35
C VAL A 38 -5.36 1.71 6.12
N VAL A 39 -5.73 2.98 6.31
CA VAL A 39 -5.82 3.94 5.19
C VAL A 39 -4.46 4.10 4.51
N THR A 40 -3.38 4.24 5.28
CA THR A 40 -2.02 4.36 4.73
C THR A 40 -1.59 3.07 4.00
N LEU A 41 -1.89 1.91 4.58
CA LEU A 41 -1.64 0.61 3.95
C LEU A 41 -2.34 0.51 2.59
N PHE A 42 -3.66 0.71 2.57
CA PHE A 42 -4.46 0.55 1.35
C PHE A 42 -4.04 1.54 0.27
N LYS A 43 -3.79 2.80 0.65
CA LYS A 43 -3.29 3.81 -0.30
C LYS A 43 -1.93 3.48 -0.88
N GLY A 44 -1.01 2.93 -0.06
CA GLY A 44 0.29 2.45 -0.55
C GLY A 44 0.14 1.30 -1.53
N MET A 45 -0.65 0.29 -1.19
CA MET A 45 -0.88 -0.86 -2.08
C MET A 45 -1.59 -0.45 -3.39
N GLU A 46 -2.61 0.42 -3.32
CA GLU A 46 -3.30 1.00 -4.49
C GLU A 46 -2.29 1.69 -5.41
N PHE A 47 -1.47 2.59 -4.86
CA PHE A 47 -0.44 3.31 -5.61
C PHE A 47 0.56 2.36 -6.29
N PHE A 48 1.02 1.32 -5.59
CA PHE A 48 1.93 0.34 -6.18
C PHE A 48 1.31 -0.39 -7.38
N LEU A 49 0.06 -0.83 -7.24
CA LEU A 49 -0.66 -1.55 -8.29
C LEU A 49 -0.85 -0.68 -9.54
N GLU A 50 -1.17 0.61 -9.34
CA GLU A 50 -1.25 1.59 -10.42
C GLU A 50 0.11 1.82 -11.07
N LEU A 51 1.16 2.01 -10.26
CA LEU A 51 2.52 2.24 -10.74
C LEU A 51 3.04 1.08 -11.61
N VAL A 52 2.89 -0.18 -11.17
CA VAL A 52 3.36 -1.33 -11.96
C VAL A 52 2.56 -1.46 -13.27
N LYS A 53 1.27 -1.13 -13.27
CA LYS A 53 0.43 -1.11 -14.47
C LYS A 53 0.87 -0.03 -15.45
N GLU A 54 1.13 1.18 -14.98
CA GLU A 54 1.63 2.29 -15.82
C GLU A 54 3.00 2.00 -16.43
N LEU A 55 3.86 1.32 -15.70
CA LEU A 55 5.18 0.89 -16.15
C LEU A 55 5.13 -0.33 -17.09
N GLY A 56 3.97 -0.93 -17.32
CA GLY A 56 3.82 -2.16 -18.11
C GLY A 56 4.49 -3.38 -17.46
N ILE A 57 4.70 -3.35 -16.15
CA ILE A 57 5.28 -4.44 -15.38
C ILE A 57 4.17 -5.43 -15.05
N LYS A 58 4.40 -6.71 -15.35
CA LYS A 58 3.43 -7.75 -15.04
C LYS A 58 3.41 -8.02 -13.52
N PHE A 59 2.26 -7.79 -12.91
CA PHE A 59 1.97 -8.15 -11.53
C PHE A 59 0.83 -9.15 -11.49
N ASN A 60 0.87 -10.11 -10.56
CA ASN A 60 -0.01 -11.28 -10.59
C ASN A 60 -1.40 -11.03 -9.99
N TYR A 61 -1.58 -9.89 -9.33
CA TYR A 61 -2.79 -9.58 -8.56
C TYR A 61 -3.50 -8.36 -9.16
N SER A 62 -4.82 -8.43 -9.29
CA SER A 62 -5.62 -7.35 -9.87
C SER A 62 -5.86 -6.18 -8.92
N ASP A 63 -5.98 -6.48 -7.63
CA ASP A 63 -6.30 -5.55 -6.57
C ASP A 63 -5.83 -6.08 -5.20
N ILE A 64 -5.99 -5.25 -4.16
CA ILE A 64 -5.61 -5.60 -2.77
C ILE A 64 -6.33 -6.86 -2.28
N LYS A 65 -7.62 -7.01 -2.61
CA LYS A 65 -8.39 -8.17 -2.18
C LYS A 65 -7.81 -9.43 -2.82
N ASP A 66 -7.58 -9.39 -4.12
CA ASP A 66 -7.00 -10.50 -4.89
C ASP A 66 -5.65 -10.93 -4.32
N TYR A 67 -4.79 -9.97 -3.96
CA TYR A 67 -3.52 -10.24 -3.28
C TYR A 67 -3.73 -10.97 -1.94
N ILE A 68 -4.51 -10.39 -1.02
CA ILE A 68 -4.68 -10.92 0.34
C ILE A 68 -5.36 -12.31 0.30
N VAL A 69 -6.35 -12.49 -0.57
CA VAL A 69 -7.08 -13.77 -0.70
C VAL A 69 -6.19 -14.88 -1.26
N GLN A 70 -5.25 -14.57 -2.15
CA GLN A 70 -4.35 -15.57 -2.72
C GLN A 70 -3.16 -15.90 -1.81
N GLU A 71 -2.63 -14.92 -1.07
CA GLU A 71 -1.39 -15.12 -0.29
C GLU A 71 -1.61 -15.62 1.14
N TYR A 72 -2.81 -15.48 1.71
CA TYR A 72 -3.09 -15.82 3.11
C TYR A 72 -4.20 -16.89 3.25
N GLU A 73 -3.99 -17.87 4.14
CA GLU A 73 -4.93 -18.99 4.37
C GLU A 73 -6.34 -18.53 4.75
N ASN A 74 -6.45 -17.46 5.54
CA ASN A 74 -7.71 -16.82 5.93
C ASN A 74 -7.93 -15.47 5.20
N GLY A 75 -7.46 -15.36 3.96
CA GLY A 75 -7.37 -14.08 3.25
C GLY A 75 -8.69 -13.33 3.08
N GLU A 76 -9.83 -14.01 2.88
CA GLU A 76 -11.14 -13.34 2.85
C GLU A 76 -11.48 -12.69 4.21
N GLU A 77 -11.22 -13.37 5.33
CA GLU A 77 -11.47 -12.81 6.66
C GLU A 77 -10.54 -11.62 6.94
N ILE A 78 -9.25 -11.78 6.62
CA ILE A 78 -8.24 -10.72 6.77
C ILE A 78 -8.65 -9.48 5.97
N TYR A 79 -8.96 -9.64 4.68
CA TYR A 79 -9.37 -8.52 3.84
C TYR A 79 -10.61 -7.83 4.38
N ASN A 80 -11.63 -8.59 4.83
CA ASN A 80 -12.86 -8.00 5.35
C ASN A 80 -12.63 -7.24 6.65
N ASN A 81 -11.75 -7.74 7.54
CA ASN A 81 -11.37 -7.05 8.78
C ASN A 81 -10.64 -5.74 8.50
N LEU A 82 -9.62 -5.79 7.64
CA LEU A 82 -8.89 -4.60 7.21
C LEU A 82 -9.81 -3.62 6.50
N LYS A 83 -10.69 -4.09 5.60
CA LYS A 83 -11.62 -3.20 4.89
C LYS A 83 -12.61 -2.52 5.84
N LYS A 84 -13.03 -3.20 6.90
CA LYS A 84 -13.87 -2.61 7.94
C LYS A 84 -13.12 -1.52 8.71
N GLN A 85 -11.88 -1.77 9.12
CA GLN A 85 -11.01 -0.77 9.76
C GLN A 85 -10.74 0.42 8.83
N TYR A 86 -10.41 0.16 7.57
CA TYR A 86 -10.27 1.19 6.54
C TYR A 86 -11.49 2.10 6.49
N ASN A 87 -12.71 1.55 6.41
CA ASN A 87 -13.91 2.36 6.31
C ASN A 87 -14.13 3.22 7.59
N LEU A 88 -13.78 2.69 8.76
CA LEU A 88 -13.88 3.43 10.02
C LEU A 88 -12.86 4.59 10.07
N GLU A 89 -11.59 4.31 9.79
CA GLU A 89 -10.52 5.31 9.77
C GLU A 89 -10.77 6.36 8.67
N PHE A 90 -11.21 5.93 7.49
CA PHE A 90 -11.42 6.81 6.35
C PHE A 90 -12.51 7.85 6.62
N ASP A 91 -13.58 7.46 7.33
CA ASP A 91 -14.62 8.39 7.76
C ASP A 91 -14.10 9.42 8.79
N GLU A 92 -13.09 9.07 9.59
CA GLU A 92 -12.41 10.00 10.52
C GLU A 92 -11.40 10.92 9.81
N TYR A 93 -10.77 10.46 8.71
CA TYR A 93 -9.86 11.24 7.87
C TYR A 93 -10.54 12.25 6.93
N MET A 94 -11.85 12.54 7.11
CA MET A 94 -12.65 13.47 6.28
C MET A 94 -12.11 14.92 6.14
N GLU A 95 -10.98 15.28 6.76
CA GLU A 95 -10.18 16.42 6.29
C GLU A 95 -9.18 16.03 5.19
N LYS A 96 -9.69 16.16 3.95
CA LYS A 96 -9.00 16.41 2.66
C LYS A 96 -8.53 15.19 1.88
N GLU A 97 -9.01 15.15 0.64
CA GLU A 97 -8.46 14.53 -0.57
C GLU A 97 -6.91 14.59 -0.57
N LYS A 98 -6.27 13.65 0.10
CA LYS A 98 -4.81 13.49 0.10
C LYS A 98 -4.50 12.22 -0.67
N ASP A 99 -3.78 12.37 -1.76
CA ASP A 99 -3.31 11.23 -2.53
C ASP A 99 -2.11 10.59 -1.82
N PHE A 100 -1.68 9.41 -2.26
CA PHE A 100 -0.57 8.70 -1.61
C PHE A 100 0.68 9.59 -1.49
N GLU A 101 0.97 10.38 -2.52
CA GLU A 101 2.07 11.33 -2.55
C GLU A 101 1.95 12.43 -1.49
N ASP A 102 0.74 12.83 -1.10
CA ASP A 102 0.53 13.78 0.00
C ASP A 102 0.77 13.11 1.36
N ILE A 103 0.37 11.85 1.51
CA ILE A 103 0.59 11.04 2.72
C ILE A 103 2.10 10.77 2.89
N PHE A 104 2.78 10.38 1.81
CA PHE A 104 4.19 10.03 1.81
C PHE A 104 5.10 11.27 1.84
N GLY A 105 4.73 12.33 1.12
CA GLY A 105 5.46 13.61 1.08
C GLY A 105 5.51 14.32 2.43
N CYS A 106 4.50 14.13 3.29
CA CYS A 106 4.55 14.57 4.69
C CYS A 106 5.62 13.82 5.50
N LYS A 107 5.80 12.51 5.31
CA LYS A 107 6.82 11.71 6.04
C LYS A 107 8.25 12.04 5.62
N LEU A 108 8.47 12.49 4.38
CA LEU A 108 9.80 12.88 3.88
C LEU A 108 10.36 14.16 4.52
N GLN A 109 9.54 14.99 5.17
CA GLN A 109 10.04 16.16 5.91
C GLN A 109 10.71 15.81 7.24
N ASP A 110 10.54 14.57 7.71
CA ASP A 110 11.08 14.08 8.98
C ASP A 110 12.43 13.33 8.82
N PHE A 111 13.05 13.37 7.63
CA PHE A 111 14.37 12.80 7.33
C PHE A 111 15.41 13.86 6.93
#